data_AF-A0A7Y2MKU7-F1
#
_entry.id   AF-A0A7Y2MKU7-F1
#
_cell.length_a   1.000
_cell.length_b   1.000
_cell.length_c   1.000
_cell.angle_alpha   90.00
_cell.angle_beta   90.00
_cell.angle_gamma   90.00
#
_symmetry.space_group_name_H-M   'P 1'
#
loop_
_entity.id
_entity.type
_entity.pdbx_description
1 polymer ?
#
loop_
_entity_poly.entity_id
_entity_poly.type
_entity_poly.pdbx_seq_one_letter_code
_entity_poly.pdbx_strand_id
1 'polypeptide(L)'
;MIGFIGTYECKADAKGRVMIPVTLKNQLAPLINQGFVIKRSVFHPCLELYPMEEWQKLMQKMNKKNRFKKKNNDFIRRFSAGVKPVEIDATGRLLIPKNLVSIAGIEKEVVLSSAINIIEIWDKDSYEKVIEETAEDFADLAEEVMGDDGDEIS
;
A
#
# COMPACT_ATOMS: atom_id res chain seq x y z
N MET A 1 7.64 -6.26 14.69
CA MET A 1 7.40 -5.61 13.38
C MET A 1 6.77 -6.67 12.50
N ILE A 2 5.61 -6.40 11.91
CA ILE A 2 4.98 -7.36 10.99
C ILE A 2 5.49 -7.05 9.59
N GLY A 3 6.07 -8.06 8.94
CA GLY A 3 6.45 -8.02 7.54
C GLY A 3 5.52 -8.92 6.75
N PHE A 4 4.94 -8.41 5.68
CA PHE A 4 4.19 -9.21 4.71
C PHE A 4 5.14 -9.70 3.63
N ILE A 5 4.91 -10.92 3.15
CA ILE A 5 5.72 -11.56 2.13
C ILE A 5 4.82 -12.05 1.00
N GLY A 6 5.24 -11.73 -0.23
CA GLY A 6 4.67 -12.27 -1.45
C GLY A 6 3.97 -11.24 -2.32
N THR A 7 3.86 -11.61 -3.60
CA THR A 7 3.08 -10.93 -4.64
C THR A 7 2.04 -11.91 -5.15
N TYR A 8 0.80 -11.45 -5.26
CA TYR A 8 -0.33 -12.32 -5.59
C TYR A 8 -1.21 -11.70 -6.66
N GLU A 9 -1.51 -12.48 -7.69
CA GLU A 9 -2.52 -12.12 -8.68
C GLU A 9 -3.91 -12.59 -8.25
N CYS A 10 -4.89 -11.70 -8.37
CA CYS A 10 -6.28 -11.98 -8.08
C CYS A 10 -7.19 -11.16 -9.00
N LYS A 11 -8.51 -11.28 -8.79
CA LYS A 11 -9.52 -10.57 -9.61
C LYS A 11 -10.41 -9.73 -8.72
N ALA A 12 -10.66 -8.50 -9.17
CA ALA A 12 -11.74 -7.66 -8.67
C ALA A 12 -13.06 -8.08 -9.33
N ASP A 13 -14.13 -8.13 -8.55
CA ASP A 13 -15.48 -8.24 -9.10
C ASP A 13 -16.04 -6.89 -9.54
N ALA A 14 -17.23 -6.90 -10.17
CA ALA A 14 -17.90 -5.69 -10.65
C ALA A 14 -18.23 -4.64 -9.56
N LYS A 15 -18.09 -4.98 -8.27
CA LYS A 15 -18.28 -4.08 -7.14
C LYS A 15 -16.95 -3.59 -6.54
N GLY A 16 -15.81 -3.99 -7.10
CA GLY A 16 -14.49 -3.68 -6.55
C GLY A 16 -14.12 -4.54 -5.35
N ARG A 17 -14.74 -5.73 -5.19
CA ARG A 17 -14.35 -6.67 -4.14
C ARG A 17 -13.23 -7.56 -4.63
N VAL A 18 -12.18 -7.68 -3.82
CA VAL A 18 -11.01 -8.51 -4.08
C VAL A 18 -10.97 -9.62 -3.04
N MET A 19 -10.82 -10.86 -3.49
CA MET A 19 -10.59 -12.00 -2.61
C MET A 19 -9.11 -12.04 -2.22
N ILE A 20 -8.84 -11.98 -0.92
CA ILE A 20 -7.48 -12.04 -0.41
C ILE A 20 -6.98 -13.50 -0.51
N PRO A 21 -5.84 -13.75 -1.17
CA PRO A 21 -5.23 -15.07 -1.24
C PRO A 21 -5.00 -15.68 0.15
N VAL A 22 -5.19 -16.99 0.29
CA VAL A 22 -5.16 -17.67 1.60
C VAL A 22 -3.85 -17.41 2.35
N THR A 23 -2.71 -17.43 1.67
CA THR A 23 -1.39 -17.15 2.27
C THR A 23 -1.31 -15.75 2.86
N LEU A 24 -1.81 -14.73 2.13
CA LEU A 24 -1.84 -13.35 2.61
C LEU A 24 -2.89 -13.16 3.70
N LYS A 25 -4.05 -13.82 3.58
CA LYS A 25 -5.11 -13.82 4.60
C LYS A 25 -4.59 -14.35 5.93
N ASN A 26 -3.79 -15.42 5.92
CA ASN A 26 -3.19 -15.98 7.13
C ASN A 26 -2.20 -15.01 7.79
N GLN A 27 -1.40 -14.28 6.99
CA GLN A 27 -0.51 -13.23 7.50
C GLN A 27 -1.29 -12.04 8.10
N LEU A 28 -2.47 -11.72 7.54
CA LEU A 28 -3.33 -10.63 8.00
C LEU A 28 -4.23 -11.02 9.18
N ALA A 29 -4.47 -12.32 9.41
CA ALA A 29 -5.40 -12.82 10.42
C ALA A 29 -5.22 -12.21 11.83
N PRO A 30 -3.99 -12.02 12.35
CA PRO A 30 -3.77 -11.37 13.64
C PRO A 30 -4.25 -9.91 13.71
N LEU A 31 -4.45 -9.26 12.56
CA LEU A 31 -4.73 -7.82 12.43
C LEU A 31 -6.18 -7.52 12.05
N ILE A 32 -6.95 -8.53 11.60
CA ILE A 32 -8.32 -8.35 11.08
C ILE A 32 -9.22 -7.57 12.05
N ASN A 33 -9.14 -7.88 13.36
CA ASN A 33 -9.98 -7.23 14.37
C ASN A 33 -9.64 -5.75 14.63
N GLN A 34 -8.46 -5.29 14.20
CA GLN A 34 -8.04 -3.89 14.35
C GLN A 34 -8.47 -3.04 13.15
N GLY A 35 -8.87 -3.68 12.05
CA GLY A 35 -9.21 -3.03 10.80
C GLY A 35 -8.00 -2.52 10.02
N PHE A 36 -8.29 -1.96 8.86
CA PHE A 36 -7.29 -1.48 7.91
C PHE A 36 -7.63 -0.08 7.43
N VAL A 37 -6.64 0.58 6.85
CA VAL A 37 -6.81 1.86 6.17
C VAL A 37 -6.30 1.72 4.75
N ILE A 38 -7.12 2.11 3.77
CA ILE A 38 -6.72 2.17 2.38
C ILE A 38 -6.52 3.62 1.94
N LYS A 39 -5.44 3.88 1.21
CA LYS A 39 -5.12 5.19 0.64
C LYS A 39 -4.56 5.06 -0.76
N ARG A 40 -4.38 6.21 -1.42
CA ARG A 40 -3.66 6.30 -2.70
C ARG A 40 -2.16 6.23 -2.45
N SER A 41 -1.41 5.63 -3.36
CA SER A 41 0.04 5.74 -3.37
C SER A 41 0.50 7.15 -3.75
N VAL A 42 1.71 7.50 -3.32
CA VAL A 42 2.32 8.80 -3.59
C VAL A 42 2.95 8.84 -4.97
N PHE A 43 3.62 7.76 -5.37
CA PHE A 43 4.48 7.72 -6.55
C PHE A 43 3.82 7.02 -7.74
N HIS A 44 2.89 6.10 -7.49
CA HIS A 44 2.28 5.29 -8.53
C HIS A 44 0.75 5.32 -8.47
N PRO A 45 0.06 5.04 -9.60
CA PRO A 45 -1.40 4.94 -9.65
C PRO A 45 -1.88 3.61 -9.03
N CYS A 46 -1.50 3.34 -7.78
CA CYS A 46 -1.93 2.18 -7.02
C CYS A 46 -2.51 2.60 -5.66
N LEU A 47 -3.04 1.64 -4.91
CA LEU A 47 -3.51 1.85 -3.54
C LEU A 47 -2.57 1.18 -2.55
N GLU A 48 -2.58 1.69 -1.33
CA GLU A 48 -1.85 1.11 -0.21
C GLU A 48 -2.82 0.77 0.90
N LEU A 49 -2.77 -0.48 1.37
CA LEU A 49 -3.55 -1.03 2.47
C LEU A 49 -2.63 -1.17 3.70
N TYR A 50 -2.94 -0.38 4.72
CA TYR A 50 -2.24 -0.38 5.99
C TYR A 50 -3.03 -1.15 7.04
N PRO A 51 -2.37 -2.02 7.82
CA PRO A 51 -2.86 -2.34 9.15
C PRO A 51 -3.05 -1.05 9.96
N MET A 52 -4.09 -1.00 10.79
CA MET A 52 -4.40 0.21 11.57
C MET A 52 -3.21 0.67 12.44
N GLU A 53 -2.44 -0.25 13.02
CA GLU A 53 -1.26 0.07 13.81
C GLU A 53 -0.16 0.80 13.00
N GLU A 54 0.09 0.37 11.76
CA GLU A 54 1.09 0.99 10.88
C GLU A 54 0.60 2.34 10.37
N TRP A 55 -0.70 2.46 10.09
CA TRP A 55 -1.33 3.74 9.77
C TRP A 55 -1.17 4.75 10.91
N GLN A 56 -1.39 4.34 12.16
CA GLN A 56 -1.23 5.20 13.32
C GLN A 56 0.22 5.68 13.48
N LYS A 57 1.21 4.80 13.31
CA LYS A 57 2.64 5.16 13.32
C LYS A 57 2.96 6.21 12.25
N LEU A 58 2.45 6.02 11.04
CA LEU A 58 2.61 6.99 9.95
C LEU A 58 1.94 8.34 10.27
N MET A 59 0.72 8.33 10.82
CA MET A 59 0.01 9.55 11.21
C MET A 59 0.70 10.31 12.35
N GLN A 60 1.35 9.63 13.29
CA GLN A 60 2.18 10.29 14.29
C GLN A 60 3.34 11.06 13.66
N LYS A 61 4.01 10.49 12.64
CA LYS A 61 5.07 11.20 11.88
C LYS A 61 4.51 12.41 11.13
N MET A 62 3.31 12.27 10.54
CA MET A 62 2.64 13.36 9.82
C MET A 62 2.21 14.51 10.74
N ASN A 63 1.72 14.19 11.94
CA ASN A 63 1.27 15.19 12.92
C ASN A 63 2.41 16.04 13.49
N LYS A 64 3.67 15.58 13.42
CA LYS A 64 4.86 16.35 13.81
C LYS A 64 5.22 17.47 12.83
N LYS A 65 4.58 17.54 11.65
CA LYS A 65 4.89 18.57 10.64
C LYS A 65 4.28 19.92 11.02
N ASN A 66 5.06 20.98 10.89
CA ASN A 66 4.61 22.35 11.19
C ASN A 66 3.45 22.78 10.25
N ARG A 67 2.26 22.98 10.82
CA ARG A 67 1.02 23.35 10.10
C ARG A 67 0.98 24.81 9.63
N PHE A 68 1.94 25.65 10.01
CA PHE A 68 2.06 27.02 9.48
C PHE A 68 2.87 27.08 8.18
N LYS A 69 3.53 25.99 7.77
CA LYS A 69 4.17 25.90 6.45
C LYS A 69 3.14 25.42 5.43
N LYS A 70 2.78 26.27 4.46
CA LYS A 70 1.79 25.96 3.40
C LYS A 70 2.07 24.61 2.71
N LYS A 71 3.33 24.37 2.33
CA LYS A 71 3.77 23.10 1.69
C LYS A 71 3.39 21.86 2.52
N ASN A 72 3.50 21.93 3.85
CA ASN A 72 3.13 20.82 4.73
C ASN A 72 1.61 20.58 4.72
N ASN A 73 0.80 21.65 4.72
CA ASN A 73 -0.65 21.51 4.64
C ASN A 73 -1.11 20.92 3.31
N ASP A 74 -0.52 21.38 2.21
CA ASP A 74 -0.84 20.89 0.87
C ASP A 74 -0.43 19.42 0.73
N PHE A 75 0.75 19.05 1.24
CA PHE A 75 1.19 17.65 1.29
C PHE A 75 0.24 16.80 2.13
N ILE A 76 -0.10 17.20 3.36
CA ILE A 76 -1.03 16.44 4.22
C ILE A 76 -2.40 16.28 3.54
N ARG A 77 -2.93 17.35 2.93
CA ARG A 77 -4.21 17.31 2.21
C ARG A 77 -4.17 16.32 1.05
N ARG A 78 -3.09 16.31 0.27
CA ARG A 78 -2.92 15.36 -0.84
C ARG A 78 -2.73 13.94 -0.34
N PHE A 79 -1.93 13.75 0.70
CA PHE A 79 -1.62 12.45 1.31
C PHE A 79 -2.85 11.80 1.95
N SER A 80 -3.71 12.60 2.58
CA SER A 80 -4.96 12.11 3.20
C SER A 80 -6.16 12.06 2.25
N ALA A 81 -5.99 12.46 0.99
CA ALA A 81 -7.08 12.54 0.02
C ALA A 81 -7.66 11.15 -0.28
N GLY A 82 -8.92 10.95 0.08
CA GLY A 82 -9.63 9.71 -0.21
C GLY A 82 -9.22 8.52 0.66
N VAL A 83 -8.47 8.74 1.74
CA VAL A 83 -8.20 7.72 2.76
C VAL A 83 -9.53 7.20 3.32
N LYS A 84 -9.64 5.88 3.49
CA LYS A 84 -10.83 5.23 4.05
C LYS A 84 -10.46 4.10 5.01
N PRO A 85 -11.13 3.97 6.16
CA PRO A 85 -11.09 2.74 6.92
C PRO A 85 -11.82 1.64 6.13
N VAL A 86 -11.28 0.43 6.16
CA VAL A 86 -11.83 -0.76 5.49
C VAL A 86 -11.61 -2.00 6.36
N GLU A 87 -12.43 -3.00 6.13
CA GLU A 87 -12.37 -4.29 6.81
C GLU A 87 -12.24 -5.42 5.78
N ILE A 88 -11.66 -6.52 6.22
CA ILE A 88 -11.67 -7.79 5.49
C ILE A 88 -12.77 -8.64 6.11
N ASP A 89 -13.76 -9.03 5.31
CA ASP A 89 -14.88 -9.82 5.82
C ASP A 89 -14.44 -11.23 6.28
N ALA A 90 -15.32 -11.94 6.99
CA ALA A 90 -15.02 -13.29 7.49
C ALA A 90 -14.61 -14.29 6.36
N THR A 91 -15.09 -14.05 5.14
CA THR A 91 -14.73 -14.87 3.97
C THR A 91 -13.37 -14.50 3.38
N GLY A 92 -12.75 -13.41 3.82
CA GLY A 92 -11.45 -12.93 3.32
C GLY A 92 -11.59 -12.00 2.13
N ARG A 93 -12.72 -11.29 1.96
CA ARG A 93 -12.90 -10.31 0.89
C ARG A 93 -12.68 -8.90 1.39
N LEU A 94 -11.92 -8.13 0.63
CA LEU A 94 -11.75 -6.68 0.80
C LEU A 94 -12.66 -5.95 -0.20
N LEU A 95 -13.48 -5.03 0.28
CA LEU A 95 -14.22 -4.11 -0.60
C LEU A 95 -13.41 -2.82 -0.79
N ILE A 96 -12.91 -2.61 -2.01
CA ILE A 96 -12.19 -1.37 -2.35
C ILE A 96 -13.23 -0.28 -2.65
N PRO A 97 -13.15 0.90 -2.00
CA PRO A 97 -14.03 2.02 -2.32
C PRO A 97 -13.96 2.40 -3.81
N LYS A 98 -15.12 2.57 -4.46
CA LYS A 98 -15.21 2.83 -5.92
C LYS A 98 -14.35 3.99 -6.40
N ASN A 99 -14.25 5.06 -5.61
CA ASN A 99 -13.42 6.21 -5.94
C ASN A 99 -11.91 5.87 -5.94
N LEU A 100 -11.49 4.87 -5.18
CA LEU A 100 -10.09 4.41 -5.15
C LEU A 100 -9.83 3.40 -6.27
N VAL A 101 -10.79 2.52 -6.58
CA VAL A 101 -10.73 1.64 -7.78
C VAL A 101 -10.47 2.47 -9.04
N SER A 102 -11.27 3.52 -9.26
CA SER A 102 -11.12 4.41 -10.41
C SER A 102 -9.78 5.15 -10.45
N ILE A 103 -9.17 5.44 -9.30
CA ILE A 103 -7.90 6.17 -9.23
C ILE A 103 -6.71 5.26 -9.49
N ALA A 104 -6.81 4.01 -9.03
CA ALA A 104 -5.79 2.99 -9.27
C ALA A 104 -5.92 2.30 -10.63
N GLY A 105 -6.88 2.72 -11.46
CA GLY A 105 -7.11 2.12 -12.77
C GLY A 105 -7.54 0.66 -12.72
N ILE A 106 -8.01 0.15 -11.57
CA ILE A 106 -8.33 -1.27 -11.42
C ILE A 106 -9.59 -1.59 -12.22
N GLU A 107 -9.43 -2.38 -13.28
CA GLU A 107 -10.55 -2.86 -14.09
C GLU A 107 -11.00 -4.26 -13.69
N LYS A 108 -10.06 -5.21 -13.61
CA LYS A 108 -10.38 -6.62 -13.37
C LYS A 108 -9.25 -7.40 -12.72
N GLU A 109 -8.06 -7.39 -13.31
CA GLU A 109 -6.92 -8.14 -12.81
C GLU A 109 -6.14 -7.29 -11.82
N VAL A 110 -5.94 -7.84 -10.62
CA VAL A 110 -5.38 -7.12 -9.49
C VAL A 110 -4.13 -7.82 -9.02
N VAL A 111 -3.10 -7.04 -8.73
CA VAL A 111 -1.91 -7.52 -8.03
C VAL A 111 -1.92 -6.99 -6.60
N LEU A 112 -1.80 -7.90 -5.63
CA LEU A 112 -1.55 -7.60 -4.23
C LEU A 112 -0.06 -7.84 -3.97
N SER A 113 0.71 -6.77 -3.84
CA SER A 113 2.16 -6.83 -3.61
C SER A 113 2.48 -6.42 -2.18
N SER A 114 3.23 -7.25 -1.46
CA SER A 114 3.70 -6.89 -0.12
C SER A 114 4.84 -5.88 -0.22
N ALA A 115 4.71 -4.74 0.46
CA ALA A 115 5.76 -3.72 0.55
C ALA A 115 6.11 -3.51 2.04
N ILE A 116 6.96 -4.39 2.56
CA ILE A 116 7.38 -4.41 3.97
C ILE A 116 6.18 -4.63 4.90
N ASN A 117 5.59 -3.57 5.44
CA ASN A 117 4.55 -3.58 6.48
C ASN A 117 3.17 -3.19 5.93
N ILE A 118 3.05 -3.03 4.62
CA ILE A 118 1.80 -2.71 3.92
C ILE A 118 1.60 -3.64 2.73
N ILE A 119 0.39 -3.60 2.18
CA ILE A 119 0.06 -4.26 0.91
C ILE A 119 -0.27 -3.17 -0.09
N GLU A 120 0.41 -3.17 -1.22
CA GLU A 120 -0.01 -2.38 -2.36
C GLU A 120 -1.02 -3.16 -3.20
N ILE A 121 -2.00 -2.43 -3.75
CA ILE A 121 -3.08 -2.97 -4.58
C ILE A 121 -3.02 -2.26 -5.93
N TRP A 122 -2.79 -3.04 -6.96
CA TRP A 122 -2.53 -2.55 -8.30
C TRP A 122 -3.52 -3.13 -9.30
N ASP A 123 -3.75 -2.39 -10.37
CA ASP A 123 -4.09 -2.99 -11.65
C ASP A 123 -2.88 -3.78 -12.18
N LYS A 124 -3.12 -4.96 -12.78
CA LYS A 124 -2.04 -5.88 -13.19
C LYS A 124 -1.09 -5.26 -14.21
N ASP A 125 -1.61 -4.70 -15.29
CA ASP A 125 -0.80 -4.12 -16.37
C ASP A 125 0.03 -2.93 -15.85
N SER A 126 -0.58 -2.13 -14.97
CA SER A 126 0.09 -1.00 -14.32
C SER A 126 1.24 -1.45 -13.41
N TYR A 127 1.08 -2.58 -12.72
CA TYR A 127 2.14 -3.15 -11.86
C TYR A 127 3.30 -3.68 -12.70
N GLU A 128 3.03 -4.50 -13.71
CA GLU A 128 4.05 -5.09 -14.58
C GLU A 128 4.89 -4.01 -15.26
N LYS A 129 4.22 -2.97 -15.78
CA LYS A 129 4.90 -1.82 -16.38
C LYS A 129 5.86 -1.13 -15.41
N VAL A 130 5.45 -0.88 -14.16
CA VAL A 130 6.32 -0.21 -13.18
C VAL A 130 7.50 -1.08 -12.81
N ILE A 131 7.30 -2.38 -12.63
CA ILE A 131 8.41 -3.31 -12.33
C ILE A 131 9.41 -3.36 -13.49
N GLU A 132 8.94 -3.42 -14.73
CA GLU A 132 9.79 -3.39 -15.91
C GLU A 132 10.58 -2.08 -16.04
N GLU A 133 9.92 -0.92 -15.87
CA GLU A 133 10.58 0.39 -15.88
C GLU A 133 11.67 0.50 -14.80
N THR A 134 11.46 -0.10 -13.62
CA THR A 134 12.46 -0.10 -12.55
C THR A 134 13.57 -1.14 -12.71
N ALA A 135 13.39 -2.13 -13.58
CA ALA A 135 14.35 -3.22 -13.75
C ALA A 135 15.63 -2.76 -14.48
N GLU A 136 15.52 -1.77 -15.37
CA GLU A 136 16.65 -1.27 -16.17
C GLU A 136 17.78 -0.69 -15.30
N ASP A 137 17.43 -0.07 -14.16
CA ASP A 137 18.37 0.61 -13.26
C ASP A 137 18.42 -0.03 -11.85
N PHE A 138 17.85 -1.23 -11.66
CA PHE A 138 17.67 -1.79 -10.31
C PHE A 138 18.99 -2.05 -9.58
N ALA A 139 20.05 -2.45 -10.29
CA ALA A 139 21.35 -2.69 -9.69
C ALA A 139 21.98 -1.41 -9.12
N ASP A 140 21.97 -0.33 -9.90
CA ASP A 140 22.49 0.98 -9.49
C ASP A 140 21.66 1.56 -8.34
N LEU A 141 20.34 1.43 -8.41
CA LEU A 141 19.43 1.82 -7.32
C LEU A 141 19.69 1.01 -6.05
N ALA A 142 19.95 -0.30 -6.18
CA ALA A 142 20.28 -1.14 -5.04
C ALA A 142 21.60 -0.72 -4.40
N GLU A 143 22.61 -0.36 -5.19
CA GLU A 143 23.87 0.18 -4.69
C GLU A 143 23.68 1.54 -4.01
N GLU A 144 22.89 2.47 -4.57
CA GLU A 144 22.62 3.77 -3.95
C GLU A 144 21.88 3.63 -2.60
N VAL A 145 20.92 2.71 -2.52
CA VAL A 145 20.05 2.58 -1.34
C VAL A 145 20.66 1.68 -0.26
N MET A 146 21.36 0.62 -0.66
CA MET A 146 21.86 -0.43 0.24
C MET A 146 23.40 -0.53 0.28
N GLY A 147 24.11 0.13 -0.63
CA GLY A 147 25.57 -0.02 -0.79
C GLY A 147 26.41 0.82 0.16
N ASP A 148 25.82 1.77 0.90
CA ASP A 148 26.55 2.58 1.89
C ASP A 148 26.41 1.96 3.30
N ASP A 149 27.24 0.95 3.58
CA ASP A 149 27.47 0.41 4.93
C ASP A 149 28.43 1.33 5.69
N GLY A 150 27.96 2.53 6.04
CA GLY A 150 28.59 3.43 7.00
C GLY A 150 27.89 3.36 8.36
N ASP A 151 28.11 2.27 9.10
CA ASP A 151 27.89 2.08 10.55
C ASP A 151 26.80 2.94 11.24
N GLU A 152 25.67 2.32 11.63
CA GLU A 152 25.04 2.61 12.92
C GLU A 152 24.60 1.30 13.60
N ILE A 153 25.59 0.51 14.04
CA ILE A 153 25.45 -0.21 15.31
C ILE A 153 25.89 0.79 16.39
N SER A 154 24.94 1.54 16.94
CA SER A 154 25.09 2.22 18.24
C SER A 154 23.93 1.88 19.15
#